data_AF-A0A8T7GTF6-F1
#
_entry.id   AF-A0A8T7GTF6-F1
#
_cell.length_a   1.000
_cell.length_b   1.000
_cell.length_c   1.000
_cell.angle_alpha   90.00
_cell.angle_beta   90.00
_cell.angle_gamma   90.00
#
_symmetry.space_group_name_H-M   'P 1'
#
loop_
_entity.id
_entity.type
_entity.pdbx_description
1 polymer ?
#
loop_
_entity_poly.entity_id
_entity_poly.type
_entity_poly.pdbx_seq_one_letter_code
_entity_poly.pdbx_strand_id
1 'polypeptide(L)'
;MSVELVERAIRSYASSRDPEALEELERACREKLGCSLAKALVERPRELRDYLLKINDRRGAEFVARELLIKPVARSLGMESQVELLTKLFMEYPEEFGSVIKKITASASQRSAASENHL
;
A
#
# COMPACT_ATOMS: atom_id res chain seq x y z
N MET A 1 -11.43 -7.35 -4.17
CA MET A 1 -10.93 -8.03 -2.96
C MET A 1 -9.52 -7.61 -2.52
N SER A 2 -8.43 -7.78 -3.29
CA SER A 2 -7.08 -7.40 -2.81
C SER A 2 -6.86 -5.89 -2.66
N VAL A 3 -7.30 -5.09 -3.64
CA VAL A 3 -7.18 -3.62 -3.63
C VAL A 3 -8.04 -2.97 -2.55
N GLU A 4 -9.25 -3.47 -2.32
CA GLU A 4 -10.17 -2.93 -1.29
C GLU A 4 -9.62 -3.11 0.13
N LEU A 5 -8.98 -4.25 0.40
CA LEU A 5 -8.31 -4.49 1.68
C LEU A 5 -7.19 -3.47 1.91
N VAL A 6 -6.36 -3.25 0.89
CA VAL A 6 -5.28 -2.25 0.92
C VAL A 6 -5.85 -0.85 1.12
N GLU A 7 -6.90 -0.49 0.38
CA GLU A 7 -7.56 0.81 0.50
C GLU A 7 -8.08 1.05 1.91
N ARG A 8 -8.80 0.07 2.48
CA ARG A 8 -9.33 0.17 3.84
C ARG A 8 -8.20 0.31 4.88
N ALA A 9 -7.11 -0.45 4.73
CA ALA A 9 -5.98 -0.37 5.63
C ALA A 9 -5.30 1.01 5.62
N ILE A 10 -5.04 1.55 4.43
CA ILE A 10 -4.43 2.87 4.26
C ILE A 10 -5.34 3.97 4.80
N ARG A 11 -6.63 3.98 4.42
CA ARG A 11 -7.60 4.98 4.88
C ARG A 11 -7.75 4.95 6.40
N SER A 12 -7.95 3.78 6.99
CA SER A 12 -8.13 3.64 8.44
C SER A 12 -6.92 4.16 9.23
N TYR A 13 -5.72 4.04 8.68
CA TYR A 13 -4.51 4.55 9.32
C TYR A 13 -4.39 6.06 9.16
N ALA A 14 -4.51 6.58 7.94
CA ALA A 14 -4.32 7.99 7.64
C ALA A 14 -5.37 8.89 8.32
N SER A 15 -6.62 8.44 8.43
CA SER A 15 -7.68 9.17 9.14
C SER A 15 -7.32 9.49 10.60
N SER A 16 -6.39 8.76 11.20
CA SER A 16 -5.94 8.96 12.59
C SER A 16 -4.65 9.78 12.72
N ARG A 17 -3.97 10.12 11.62
CA ARG A 17 -2.63 10.73 11.65
C ARG A 17 -2.49 11.95 10.76
N ASP A 18 -2.78 11.80 9.47
CA ASP A 18 -2.60 12.84 8.47
C ASP A 18 -3.52 12.56 7.26
N PRO A 19 -4.81 12.93 7.35
CA PRO A 19 -5.77 12.69 6.29
C PRO A 19 -5.50 13.56 5.04
N GLU A 20 -4.98 14.78 5.23
CA GLU A 20 -4.71 15.70 4.12
C GLU A 20 -3.58 15.17 3.23
N ALA A 21 -2.47 14.71 3.81
CA ALA A 21 -1.38 14.12 3.03
C ALA A 21 -1.82 12.88 2.24
N LEU A 22 -2.71 12.05 2.80
CA LEU A 22 -3.26 10.91 2.07
C LEU A 22 -4.15 11.36 0.90
N GLU A 23 -5.02 12.33 1.13
CA GLU A 23 -5.92 12.85 0.10
C GLU A 23 -5.16 13.49 -1.06
N GLU A 24 -4.10 14.25 -0.76
CA GLU A 24 -3.20 14.80 -1.77
C GLU A 24 -2.53 13.71 -2.60
N LEU A 25 -2.02 12.67 -1.95
CA LEU A 25 -1.39 11.55 -2.65
C LEU A 25 -2.38 10.73 -3.49
N GLU A 26 -3.59 10.51 -2.97
CA GLU A 26 -4.69 9.84 -3.68
C GLU A 26 -5.13 10.65 -4.91
N ARG A 27 -5.28 11.97 -4.77
CA ARG A 27 -5.58 12.87 -5.88
C ARG A 27 -4.48 12.83 -6.93
N ALA A 28 -3.23 12.90 -6.51
CA ALA A 28 -2.10 12.84 -7.42
C ALA A 28 -2.01 11.50 -8.17
N CYS A 29 -2.28 10.37 -7.51
CA CYS A 29 -2.35 9.07 -8.18
C CYS A 29 -3.46 9.05 -9.24
N ARG A 30 -4.64 9.62 -8.95
CA ARG A 30 -5.71 9.71 -9.93
C ARG A 30 -5.34 10.59 -11.13
N GLU A 31 -4.71 11.73 -10.88
CA GLU A 31 -4.32 12.67 -11.95
C GLU A 31 -3.15 12.17 -12.80
N LYS A 32 -2.15 11.51 -12.19
CA LYS A 32 -0.90 11.14 -12.86
C LYS A 32 -0.86 9.70 -13.34
N LEU A 33 -1.50 8.78 -12.61
CA LEU A 33 -1.49 7.35 -12.87
C LEU A 33 -2.85 6.82 -13.35
N GLY A 34 -3.91 7.65 -13.29
CA GLY A 34 -5.26 7.27 -13.72
C GLY A 34 -5.92 6.21 -12.83
N CYS A 35 -5.46 6.03 -11.59
CA CYS A 35 -6.00 5.05 -10.66
C CYS A 35 -5.88 5.51 -9.19
N SER A 36 -6.56 4.81 -8.28
CA SER A 36 -6.44 5.07 -6.84
C SER A 36 -5.06 4.69 -6.32
N LEU A 37 -4.65 5.25 -5.17
CA LEU A 37 -3.37 4.95 -4.54
C LEU A 37 -3.25 3.45 -4.19
N ALA A 38 -4.32 2.86 -3.67
CA ALA A 38 -4.35 1.43 -3.35
C ALA A 38 -4.15 0.56 -4.61
N LYS A 39 -4.79 0.94 -5.73
CA LYS A 39 -4.62 0.26 -7.01
C LYS A 39 -3.21 0.44 -7.55
N ALA A 40 -2.65 1.64 -7.47
CA ALA A 40 -1.26 1.91 -7.86
C ALA A 40 -0.28 1.07 -7.02
N LEU A 41 -0.46 0.99 -5.71
CA LEU A 41 0.40 0.20 -4.82
C LEU A 41 0.37 -1.29 -5.16
N VAL A 42 -0.80 -1.85 -5.47
CA VAL A 42 -0.96 -3.28 -5.73
C VAL A 42 -0.63 -3.64 -7.17
N GLU A 43 -1.11 -2.88 -8.14
CA GLU A 43 -1.08 -3.25 -9.56
C GLU A 43 0.02 -2.55 -10.35
N ARG A 44 0.45 -1.36 -9.92
CA ARG A 44 1.45 -0.53 -10.62
C ARG A 44 2.53 0.02 -9.68
N PRO A 45 3.16 -0.84 -8.85
CA PRO A 45 4.09 -0.39 -7.82
C PRO A 45 5.30 0.36 -8.38
N ARG A 46 5.78 0.02 -9.59
CA ARG A 46 6.87 0.74 -10.25
C ARG A 46 6.48 2.18 -10.55
N GLU A 47 5.32 2.40 -11.16
CA GLU A 47 4.83 3.73 -11.50
C GLU A 47 4.62 4.59 -10.25
N LEU A 48 4.08 3.99 -9.18
CA LEU A 48 3.92 4.68 -7.90
C LEU A 48 5.27 5.04 -7.28
N ARG A 49 6.23 4.11 -7.25
CA ARG A 49 7.58 4.32 -6.72
C ARG A 49 8.32 5.41 -7.50
N ASP A 50 8.26 5.37 -8.82
CA ASP A 50 8.86 6.37 -9.70
C ASP A 50 8.21 7.75 -9.51
N TYR A 51 6.88 7.80 -9.31
CA TYR A 51 6.18 9.03 -8.96
C TYR A 51 6.66 9.60 -7.62
N LEU A 52 6.72 8.78 -6.56
CA LEU A 52 7.20 9.21 -5.24
C LEU A 52 8.62 9.76 -5.28
N LEU A 53 9.51 9.11 -6.05
CA LEU A 53 10.89 9.57 -6.28
C LEU A 53 10.99 10.84 -7.14
N LYS A 54 9.94 11.17 -7.90
CA LYS A 54 9.89 12.41 -8.70
C LYS A 54 9.53 13.62 -7.85
N ILE A 55 8.65 13.43 -6.86
CA ILE A 55 8.14 14.51 -6.01
C ILE A 55 8.88 14.65 -4.67
N ASN A 56 9.67 13.65 -4.29
CA ASN A 56 10.51 13.66 -3.09
C ASN A 56 11.93 13.23 -3.43
N ASP A 57 12.89 13.58 -2.57
CA ASP A 57 14.17 12.87 -2.58
C ASP A 57 13.97 11.39 -2.18
N ARG A 58 15.02 10.58 -2.31
CA ARG A 58 14.94 9.14 -2.02
C ARG A 58 14.46 8.85 -0.59
N ARG A 59 14.90 9.65 0.39
CA ARG A 59 14.55 9.45 1.81
C ARG A 59 13.09 9.81 2.08
N GLY A 60 12.60 10.90 1.48
CA GLY A 60 11.21 11.32 1.56
C GLY A 60 10.29 10.31 0.88
N ALA A 61 10.65 9.80 -0.30
CA ALA A 61 9.88 8.76 -0.99
C ALA A 61 9.80 7.47 -0.16
N GLU A 62 10.91 7.04 0.43
CA GLU A 62 10.95 5.87 1.31
C GLU A 62 10.11 6.08 2.57
N PHE A 63 10.17 7.27 3.18
CA PHE A 63 9.35 7.62 4.34
C PHE A 63 7.86 7.56 4.02
N VAL A 64 7.43 8.18 2.92
CA VAL A 64 6.02 8.15 2.46
C VAL A 64 5.58 6.71 2.21
N ALA A 65 6.37 5.94 1.46
CA ALA A 65 6.07 4.54 1.18
C ALA A 65 5.93 3.72 2.47
N ARG A 66 6.87 3.88 3.41
CA ARG A 66 6.87 3.14 4.67
C ARG A 66 5.69 3.51 5.56
N GLU A 67 5.55 4.78 5.90
CA GLU A 67 4.62 5.21 6.95
C GLU A 67 3.18 5.34 6.47
N LEU A 68 2.95 5.77 5.22
CA LEU A 68 1.60 6.03 4.71
C LEU A 68 1.01 4.86 3.91
N LEU A 69 1.85 3.98 3.34
CA LEU A 69 1.37 2.92 2.44
C LEU A 69 1.60 1.52 3.01
N ILE A 70 2.85 1.19 3.33
CA ILE A 70 3.26 -0.19 3.63
C ILE A 70 2.95 -0.58 5.08
N LYS A 71 3.29 0.28 6.04
CA LYS A 71 3.02 0.03 7.47
C LYS A 71 1.53 -0.14 7.77
N PRO A 72 0.61 0.67 7.22
CA PRO A 72 -0.84 0.46 7.39
C PRO A 72 -1.29 -0.91 6.89
N VAL A 73 -0.85 -1.30 5.69
CA VAL A 73 -1.22 -2.57 5.08
C VAL A 73 -0.64 -3.74 5.86
N ALA A 74 0.66 -3.70 6.18
CA ALA A 74 1.33 -4.71 6.99
C ALA A 74 0.66 -4.89 8.36
N ARG A 75 0.32 -3.79 9.04
CA ARG A 75 -0.40 -3.82 10.32
C ARG A 75 -1.77 -4.47 10.22
N SER A 76 -2.54 -4.12 9.19
CA SER A 76 -3.86 -4.73 8.95
C SER A 76 -3.80 -6.24 8.71
N LEU A 77 -2.63 -6.75 8.31
CA LEU A 77 -2.36 -8.15 8.01
C LEU A 77 -1.62 -8.88 9.14
N GLY A 78 -1.31 -8.20 10.26
CA GLY A 78 -0.50 -8.76 11.35
C GLY A 78 0.97 -9.00 10.98
N MET A 79 1.50 -8.27 10.01
CA MET A 79 2.86 -8.41 9.46
C MET A 79 3.75 -7.21 9.79
N GLU A 80 3.57 -6.58 10.95
CA GLU A 80 4.32 -5.37 11.34
C GLU A 80 5.85 -5.57 11.31
N SER A 81 6.34 -6.78 11.61
CA SER A 81 7.76 -7.14 11.53
C SER A 81 8.33 -7.15 10.11
N GLN A 82 7.48 -7.15 9.08
CA GLN A 82 7.88 -7.19 7.66
C GLN A 82 7.92 -5.80 7.01
N VAL A 83 7.61 -4.72 7.75
CA VAL A 83 7.51 -3.37 7.19
C VAL A 83 8.80 -2.91 6.52
N GLU A 84 9.95 -3.12 7.15
CA GLU A 84 11.25 -2.74 6.59
C GLU A 84 11.56 -3.52 5.30
N LEU A 85 11.33 -4.84 5.31
CA LEU A 85 11.53 -5.68 4.14
C LEU A 85 10.63 -5.27 2.99
N LEU A 86 9.33 -5.06 3.24
CA LEU A 86 8.37 -4.66 2.22
C LEU A 86 8.68 -3.26 1.67
N THR A 87 9.14 -2.34 2.51
CA THR A 87 9.58 -0.99 2.09
C THR A 87 10.80 -1.09 1.18
N LYS A 88 11.81 -1.85 1.58
CA LYS A 88 12.99 -2.09 0.74
C LYS A 88 12.61 -2.71 -0.59
N LEU A 89 11.75 -3.72 -0.57
CA LEU A 89 11.26 -4.39 -1.78
C LEU A 89 10.51 -3.41 -2.69
N PHE A 90 9.65 -2.55 -2.15
CA PHE A 90 8.98 -1.52 -2.93
C PHE A 90 9.98 -0.55 -3.60
N MET A 91 10.95 -0.05 -2.84
CA MET A 91 11.91 0.95 -3.32
C MET A 91 12.89 0.39 -4.36
N GLU A 92 13.41 -0.82 -4.12
CA GLU A 92 14.47 -1.44 -4.92
C GLU A 92 13.93 -2.35 -6.03
N TYR A 93 12.88 -3.13 -5.74
CA TYR A 93 12.34 -4.18 -6.62
C TYR A 93 10.80 -4.12 -6.72
N PRO A 94 10.22 -3.02 -7.25
CA PRO A 94 8.78 -2.79 -7.18
C PRO A 94 7.93 -3.87 -7.84
N GLU A 95 8.43 -4.57 -8.87
CA GLU A 95 7.70 -5.69 -9.50
C GLU A 95 7.57 -6.91 -8.58
N GLU A 96 8.63 -7.22 -7.85
CA GLU A 96 8.63 -8.28 -6.84
C GLU A 96 7.72 -7.89 -5.68
N PHE A 97 7.75 -6.62 -5.27
CA PHE A 97 6.80 -6.08 -4.31
C PHE A 97 5.35 -6.27 -4.77
N GLY A 98 5.03 -5.92 -6.01
CA GLY A 98 3.69 -6.12 -6.60
C GLY A 98 3.24 -7.59 -6.55
N SER A 99 4.15 -8.51 -6.85
CA SER A 99 3.88 -9.94 -6.77
C SER A 99 3.63 -10.43 -5.35
N VAL A 100 4.44 -9.96 -4.39
CA VAL A 100 4.32 -10.30 -2.97
C VAL A 100 3.03 -9.72 -2.37
N ILE A 101 2.74 -8.44 -2.60
CA ILE A 101 1.57 -7.78 -2.01
C ILE A 101 0.27 -8.37 -2.55
N LYS A 102 0.20 -8.71 -3.84
CA LYS A 102 -0.97 -9.41 -4.43
C LYS A 102 -1.20 -10.77 -3.77
N LYS A 103 -0.14 -11.57 -3.57
CA LYS A 103 -0.23 -12.89 -2.93
C LYS A 103 -0.71 -12.79 -1.48
N ILE A 104 -0.12 -11.88 -0.71
CA ILE A 104 -0.46 -11.71 0.71
C ILE A 104 -1.90 -11.23 0.86
N THR A 105 -2.30 -10.20 0.10
CA THR A 105 -3.64 -9.62 0.20
C THR A 105 -4.73 -10.57 -0.30
N ALA A 106 -4.47 -11.36 -1.35
CA ALA A 106 -5.39 -12.41 -1.80
C ALA A 106 -5.57 -13.51 -0.74
N SER A 107 -4.48 -13.94 -0.09
CA SER A 107 -4.52 -14.96 0.97
C SER A 107 -5.26 -14.48 2.21
N ALA A 108 -5.19 -13.18 2.52
CA ALA A 108 -5.92 -12.57 3.63
C ALA A 108 -7.43 -12.50 3.34
N SER A 109 -7.84 -12.15 2.12
CA SER A 109 -9.25 -12.15 1.72
C SER A 109 -9.92 -13.53 1.86
N GLN A 110 -9.19 -14.61 1.57
CA GLN A 110 -9.71 -15.98 1.70
C GLN A 110 -9.94 -16.41 3.15
N ARG A 111 -9.11 -15.95 4.10
CA ARG A 111 -9.27 -16.26 5.52
C ARG A 111 -10.48 -15.57 6.14
N SER A 112 -10.78 -14.34 5.71
CA SER A 112 -11.98 -13.63 6.17
C SER A 112 -13.27 -14.30 5.70
N ALA A 113 -13.30 -14.81 4.46
CA ALA A 113 -14.48 -15.50 3.92
C ALA A 113 -14.71 -16.90 4.52
N ALA A 114 -13.66 -17.58 4.97
CA ALA A 114 -13.79 -18.89 5.63
C ALA A 114 -14.37 -18.80 7.05
N SER A 115 -14.13 -17.69 7.76
CA SER A 115 -14.63 -17.47 9.12
C SER A 115 -16.11 -17.08 9.19
N GLU A 116 -16.72 -16.65 8.08
CA GLU A 116 -18.14 -16.25 8.03
C GLU A 116 -19.10 -17.41 7.72
N ASN A 117 -18.60 -18.60 7.34
CA ASN A 117 -19.42 -19.79 7.01
C ASN A 117 -19.59 -20.80 8.17
N HIS A 118 -19.27 -20.42 9.41
CA HIS A 118 -19.40 -21.26 10.60
C HIS A 118 -20.27 -20.65 11.72
N LEU A 119 -21.20 -19.77 11.35
CA LEU A 119 -22.27 -19.29 12.24
C LEU A 119 -23.64 -19.73 11.72
#